data_AF-A0A7J5VXE2-F1
#
_entry.id   AF-A0A7J5VXE2-F1
#
_cell.length_a   1.000
_cell.length_b   1.000
_cell.length_c   1.000
_cell.angle_alpha   90.00
_cell.angle_beta   90.00
_cell.angle_gamma   90.00
#
_symmetry.space_group_name_H-M   'P 1'
#
loop_
_entity.id
_entity.type
_entity.pdbx_description
1 polymer ?
#
loop_
_entity_poly.entity_id
_entity_poly.type
_entity_poly.pdbx_seq_one_letter_code
_entity_poly.pdbx_strand_id
1 'polypeptide(L)'
;MVYIFFQEPWYAAFILLPLLVLILPIYFRTYYRLHPIDGLTVICGLFYRKTFDLKQLKSIKYTSNPLSSPALSLRRLELKFENFETIMISPESREDFIAEIHKYKPEVEVKK
;
A
#
# COMPACT_ATOMS: atom_id res chain seq x y z
N MET A 1 -8.50 -48.07 2.53
CA MET A 1 -8.58 -47.59 1.13
C MET A 1 -8.65 -46.05 1.00
N VAL A 2 -8.57 -45.27 2.09
CA VAL A 2 -8.57 -43.77 2.02
C VAL A 2 -7.14 -43.18 2.08
N TYR A 3 -6.15 -43.95 2.53
CA TYR A 3 -4.78 -43.47 2.77
C TYR A 3 -3.96 -43.18 1.50
N ILE A 4 -4.33 -43.76 0.34
CA ILE A 4 -3.55 -43.66 -0.89
C ILE A 4 -3.74 -42.28 -1.57
N PHE A 5 -4.89 -41.63 -1.39
CA PHE A 5 -5.18 -40.31 -1.97
C PHE A 5 -4.34 -39.18 -1.33
N PHE A 6 -3.79 -39.38 -0.13
CA PHE A 6 -2.93 -38.41 0.56
C PHE A 6 -1.43 -38.60 0.28
N GLN A 7 -1.03 -39.46 -0.66
CA GLN A 7 0.39 -39.63 -1.02
C GLN A 7 0.84 -38.81 -2.24
N GLU A 8 -0.08 -38.34 -3.07
CA GLU A 8 0.27 -37.70 -4.35
C GLU A 8 0.26 -36.16 -4.25
N PRO A 9 1.39 -35.45 -4.45
CA PRO A 9 1.57 -34.03 -4.11
C PRO A 9 0.71 -33.03 -4.91
N TRP A 10 -0.11 -33.46 -5.85
CA TRP A 10 -0.89 -32.57 -6.72
C TRP A 10 -1.98 -31.78 -5.97
N TYR A 11 -2.53 -32.30 -4.87
CA TYR A 11 -3.47 -31.54 -4.04
C TYR A 11 -2.80 -30.34 -3.38
N ALA A 12 -1.50 -30.45 -3.04
CA ALA A 12 -0.72 -29.34 -2.53
C ALA A 12 -0.59 -28.24 -3.59
N ALA A 13 -0.38 -28.60 -4.86
CA ALA A 13 -0.36 -27.64 -5.96
C ALA A 13 -1.72 -26.93 -6.13
N PHE A 14 -2.83 -27.66 -5.99
CA PHE A 14 -4.18 -27.07 -6.09
C PHE A 14 -4.49 -26.04 -4.99
N ILE A 15 -3.86 -26.18 -3.81
CA ILE A 15 -3.97 -25.24 -2.69
C ILE A 15 -2.95 -24.10 -2.80
N LEU A 16 -1.70 -24.41 -3.17
CA LEU A 16 -0.60 -23.45 -3.23
C LEU A 16 -0.71 -22.51 -4.44
N LEU A 17 -1.19 -22.98 -5.59
CA LEU A 17 -1.31 -22.18 -6.81
C LEU A 17 -2.23 -20.96 -6.65
N PRO A 18 -3.47 -21.07 -6.13
CA PRO A 18 -4.31 -19.88 -5.90
C PRO A 18 -3.71 -18.94 -4.84
N LEU A 19 -3.02 -19.48 -3.83
CA LEU A 19 -2.31 -18.67 -2.84
C LEU A 19 -1.20 -17.84 -3.50
N LEU A 20 -0.43 -18.44 -4.42
CA LEU A 20 0.61 -17.78 -5.19
C LEU A 20 0.03 -16.68 -6.09
N VAL A 21 -1.09 -16.96 -6.76
CA VAL A 21 -1.81 -15.99 -7.61
C VAL A 21 -2.34 -14.82 -6.79
N LEU A 22 -2.65 -15.01 -5.51
CA LEU A 22 -3.11 -13.93 -4.64
C LEU A 22 -1.94 -13.10 -4.08
N ILE A 23 -0.82 -13.75 -3.73
CA ILE A 23 0.35 -13.09 -3.11
C ILE A 23 1.24 -12.38 -4.14
N LEU A 24 1.51 -12.99 -5.30
CA LEU A 24 2.42 -12.42 -6.30
C LEU A 24 2.00 -11.02 -6.76
N PRO A 25 0.73 -10.73 -7.08
CA PRO A 25 0.32 -9.39 -7.45
C PRO A 25 0.52 -8.40 -6.32
N ILE A 26 0.33 -8.78 -5.05
CA ILE A 26 0.55 -7.87 -3.92
C ILE A 26 2.02 -7.44 -3.90
N TYR A 27 2.94 -8.36 -4.14
CA TYR A 27 4.37 -8.05 -4.19
C TYR A 27 4.75 -7.18 -5.40
N PHE A 28 4.34 -7.57 -6.62
CA PHE A 28 4.76 -6.87 -7.84
C PHE A 28 3.97 -5.60 -8.15
N ARG A 29 2.74 -5.48 -7.64
CA ARG A 29 1.77 -4.46 -8.05
C ARG A 29 1.42 -3.50 -6.92
N THR A 30 2.35 -3.29 -5.99
CA THR A 30 2.26 -2.21 -5.01
C THR A 30 3.04 -1.01 -5.52
N TYR A 31 2.33 0.01 -6.00
CA TYR A 31 2.94 1.26 -6.44
C TYR A 31 2.02 2.44 -6.16
N TYR A 32 2.65 3.61 -6.07
CA TYR A 32 1.99 4.87 -5.79
C TYR A 32 2.22 5.80 -6.96
N ARG A 33 1.18 6.48 -7.43
CA ARG A 33 1.30 7.52 -8.47
C ARG A 33 0.79 8.84 -7.92
N LEU A 34 1.66 9.82 -7.89
CA LEU A 34 1.32 11.21 -7.63
C LEU A 34 0.88 11.84 -8.96
N HIS A 35 -0.39 12.20 -9.07
CA HIS A 35 -0.92 12.98 -10.19
C HIS A 35 -1.18 14.42 -9.73
N PRO A 36 -0.67 15.44 -10.46
CA PRO A 36 -0.87 16.85 -10.12
C PRO A 36 -2.36 17.26 -10.01
N ILE A 37 -3.21 16.62 -10.82
CA ILE A 37 -4.62 16.98 -10.99
C ILE A 37 -5.54 15.96 -10.29
N ASP A 38 -5.22 14.66 -10.41
CA ASP A 38 -6.07 13.57 -9.90
C ASP A 38 -5.74 13.12 -8.46
N GLY A 39 -4.63 13.60 -7.89
CA GLY A 39 -4.20 13.26 -6.53
C GLY A 39 -3.30 12.02 -6.43
N LEU A 40 -3.22 11.43 -5.24
CA LEU A 40 -2.39 10.27 -4.93
C LEU A 40 -3.17 8.97 -5.18
N THR A 41 -2.81 8.26 -6.25
CA THR A 41 -3.35 6.92 -6.52
C THR A 41 -2.48 5.86 -5.85
N VAL A 42 -3.07 5.09 -4.95
CA VAL A 42 -2.44 3.96 -4.27
C VAL A 42 -3.00 2.66 -4.82
N ILE A 43 -2.12 1.81 -5.33
CA ILE A 43 -2.47 0.48 -5.84
C ILE A 43 -1.69 -0.57 -5.05
N CYS A 44 -2.40 -1.62 -4.62
CA CYS A 44 -1.84 -2.76 -3.93
C CYS A 44 -2.52 -4.03 -4.46
N GLY A 45 -1.71 -4.90 -5.07
CA GLY A 45 -2.19 -6.15 -5.63
C GLY A 45 -3.22 -5.98 -6.76
N LEU A 46 -4.17 -6.91 -6.79
CA LEU A 46 -5.20 -6.95 -7.82
C LEU A 46 -6.46 -6.18 -7.43
N PHE A 47 -6.80 -6.17 -6.14
CA PHE A 47 -8.10 -5.72 -5.65
C PHE A 47 -8.10 -4.35 -4.99
N TYR A 48 -6.94 -3.85 -4.54
CA TYR A 48 -6.88 -2.57 -3.84
C TYR A 48 -6.36 -1.48 -4.78
N ARG A 49 -7.26 -0.60 -5.22
CA ARG A 49 -6.93 0.63 -5.95
C ARG A 49 -7.77 1.75 -5.37
N LYS A 50 -7.12 2.74 -4.77
CA LYS A 50 -7.80 3.90 -4.19
C LYS A 50 -7.05 5.18 -4.56
N THR A 51 -7.81 6.19 -4.95
CA THR A 51 -7.28 7.52 -5.28
C THR A 51 -7.67 8.47 -4.17
N PHE A 52 -6.70 9.22 -3.66
CA PHE A 52 -6.88 10.21 -2.61
C PHE A 52 -6.58 11.59 -3.14
N ASP A 53 -7.45 12.55 -2.86
CA ASP A 53 -7.25 13.94 -3.25
C ASP A 53 -6.20 14.59 -2.34
N LEU A 54 -5.09 15.06 -2.94
CA LEU A 54 -4.03 15.77 -2.23
C LEU A 54 -4.50 17.12 -1.66
N LYS A 55 -5.56 17.73 -2.21
CA LYS A 55 -6.14 18.95 -1.64
C LYS A 55 -6.70 18.70 -0.24
N GLN A 56 -7.24 17.50 0.00
CA GLN A 56 -7.78 17.10 1.29
C GLN A 56 -6.69 16.61 2.25
N LEU A 57 -5.41 16.58 1.85
CA LEU A 57 -4.33 16.15 2.72
C LEU A 57 -4.12 17.18 3.85
N LYS A 58 -4.28 16.73 5.09
CA LYS A 58 -4.16 17.56 6.30
C LYS A 58 -2.76 17.49 6.91
N SER A 59 -2.21 16.29 7.01
CA SER A 59 -0.91 16.09 7.64
C SER A 59 -0.26 14.79 7.20
N ILE A 60 1.07 14.78 7.20
CA ILE A 60 1.91 13.61 7.00
C ILE A 60 2.58 13.30 8.32
N LYS A 61 2.55 12.05 8.78
CA LYS A 61 3.22 11.62 10.00
C LYS A 61 4.16 10.45 9.75
N TYR A 62 5.36 10.47 10.31
CA TYR A 62 6.23 9.29 10.33
C TYR A 62 5.65 8.23 11.28
N THR A 63 5.52 6.99 10.80
CA THR A 63 4.97 5.91 11.60
C THR A 63 5.69 4.59 11.35
N SER A 64 5.78 3.77 12.39
CA SER A 64 6.23 2.38 12.32
C SER A 64 5.13 1.41 12.74
N ASN A 65 3.87 1.85 12.67
CA ASN A 65 2.73 1.08 13.13
C ASN A 65 2.58 -0.22 12.29
N PRO A 66 2.53 -1.40 12.92
CA PRO A 66 2.40 -2.68 12.24
C PRO A 66 1.00 -2.94 11.66
N LEU A 67 0.03 -2.04 11.87
CA LEU A 67 -1.30 -2.15 11.27
C LEU A 67 -1.24 -2.42 9.76
N SER A 68 -2.16 -3.26 9.27
CA SER A 68 -2.23 -3.62 7.86
C SER A 68 -2.36 -2.38 6.98
N SER A 69 -1.53 -2.29 5.94
CA SER A 69 -1.52 -1.18 5.00
C SER A 69 -0.85 -1.60 3.68
N PRO A 70 -1.13 -0.90 2.56
CA PRO A 70 -0.50 -1.17 1.27
C PRO A 70 0.96 -0.71 1.27
N ALA A 71 1.82 -1.42 2.01
CA ALA A 71 3.21 -1.07 2.24
C ALA A 71 4.06 -2.34 2.42
N LEU A 72 5.15 -2.44 1.65
CA LEU A 72 6.12 -3.55 1.72
C LEU A 72 7.16 -3.37 2.85
N SER A 73 7.11 -2.26 3.58
CA SER A 73 8.01 -1.95 4.69
C SER A 73 7.24 -1.40 5.90
N LEU A 74 7.81 -1.54 7.09
CA LEU A 74 7.30 -0.94 8.33
C LEU A 74 7.67 0.54 8.46
N ARG A 75 8.67 1.04 7.71
CA ARG A 75 9.02 2.46 7.68
C ARG A 75 8.02 3.22 6.82
N ARG A 76 6.94 3.70 7.44
CA ARG A 76 5.77 4.23 6.74
C ARG A 76 5.56 5.71 7.00
N LEU A 77 4.81 6.33 6.10
CA LEU A 77 4.21 7.65 6.26
C LEU A 77 2.70 7.45 6.37
N GLU A 78 2.13 8.01 7.42
CA GLU A 78 0.69 8.10 7.63
C GLU A 78 0.20 9.43 7.05
N LEU A 79 -0.65 9.34 6.03
CA LEU A 79 -1.30 10.48 5.41
C LEU A 79 -2.72 10.57 5.97
N LYS A 80 -3.05 11.70 6.61
CA LYS A 80 -4.40 11.99 7.11
C LYS A 80 -5.09 12.99 6.20
N PHE A 81 -6.32 12.68 5.83
CA PHE A 81 -7.16 13.53 5.00
C PHE A 81 -8.27 14.21 5.82
N GLU A 82 -8.87 15.25 5.25
CA GLU A 82 -9.95 16.01 5.89
C GLU A 82 -11.19 15.19 6.16
N ASN A 83 -11.49 14.22 5.30
CA ASN A 83 -12.61 13.29 5.41
C ASN A 83 -12.40 12.18 6.45
N PHE A 84 -11.45 12.35 7.39
CA PHE A 84 -11.02 11.34 8.38
C PHE A 84 -10.40 10.07 7.80
N GLU A 85 -10.22 10.00 6.47
CA GLU A 85 -9.49 8.88 5.88
C GLU A 85 -8.01 8.99 6.24
N THR A 86 -7.43 7.83 6.53
CA THR A 86 -6.01 7.71 6.82
C THR A 86 -5.46 6.57 5.98
N ILE A 87 -4.30 6.79 5.37
CA ILE A 87 -3.56 5.74 4.68
C ILE A 87 -2.12 5.73 5.12
N MET A 88 -1.57 4.53 5.28
CA MET A 88 -0.15 4.32 5.53
C MET A 88 0.49 3.78 4.26
N ILE A 89 1.55 4.45 3.82
CA ILE A 89 2.33 4.07 2.64
C ILE A 89 3.81 3.99 3.00
N SER A 90 4.59 3.16 2.32
CA SER A 90 6.04 3.12 2.47
C SER A 90 6.72 3.48 1.15
N PRO A 91 6.81 4.77 0.79
CA PRO A 91 7.61 5.18 -0.36
C PRO A 91 9.08 4.80 -0.13
N GLU A 92 9.80 4.55 -1.22
CA GLU A 92 11.23 4.19 -1.19
C GLU A 92 12.06 5.26 -0.48
N SER A 93 11.86 6.53 -0.87
CA SER A 93 12.40 7.71 -0.21
C SER A 93 11.26 8.53 0.40
N ARG A 94 11.18 8.57 1.73
CA ARG A 94 10.12 9.30 2.45
C ARG A 94 10.31 10.81 2.30
N GLU A 95 11.56 11.21 2.30
CA GLU A 95 12.02 12.58 2.22
C GLU A 95 11.71 13.16 0.83
N ASP A 96 12.00 12.42 -0.26
CA ASP A 96 11.66 12.85 -1.61
C ASP A 96 10.14 12.89 -1.83
N PHE A 97 9.41 11.91 -1.29
CA PHE A 97 7.95 11.89 -1.38
C PHE A 97 7.31 13.11 -0.68
N ILE A 98 7.81 13.46 0.50
CA ILE A 98 7.36 14.65 1.23
C ILE A 98 7.73 15.93 0.46
N ALA A 99 8.94 16.01 -0.08
CA ALA A 99 9.36 17.15 -0.91
C ALA A 99 8.48 17.29 -2.16
N GLU A 100 8.11 16.18 -2.80
CA GLU A 100 7.21 16.18 -3.95
C GLU A 100 5.80 16.64 -3.55
N ILE A 101 5.26 16.19 -2.41
CA ILE A 101 3.97 16.72 -1.90
C ILE A 101 4.06 18.22 -1.61
N HIS A 102 5.13 18.71 -0.99
CA HIS A 102 5.28 20.15 -0.70
C HIS A 102 5.32 21.02 -1.96
N LYS A 103 5.78 20.49 -3.10
CA LYS A 103 5.68 21.22 -4.38
C LYS A 103 4.24 21.48 -4.80
N TYR A 104 3.31 20.59 -4.43
CA TYR A 104 1.88 20.73 -4.75
C TYR A 104 1.10 21.45 -3.64
N LYS A 105 1.42 21.17 -2.37
CA LYS A 105 0.75 21.76 -1.20
C LYS A 105 1.78 22.08 -0.12
N PRO A 106 2.41 23.27 -0.15
CA PRO A 106 3.48 23.62 0.77
C PRO A 106 3.02 23.72 2.24
N GLU A 107 1.74 23.98 2.47
CA GLU A 107 1.12 24.16 3.79
C GLU A 107 0.92 22.86 4.58
N VAL A 108 1.20 21.68 4.00
CA VAL A 108 0.97 20.40 4.68
C VAL A 108 1.94 20.25 5.87
N GLU A 109 1.38 20.02 7.06
CA GLU A 109 2.18 19.76 8.26
C GLU A 109 2.83 18.38 8.23
N VAL A 110 4.15 18.33 8.48
CA VAL A 110 4.90 17.08 8.66
C VAL A 110 5.15 16.84 10.15
N LYS A 111 4.51 15.81 10.70
CA LYS A 111 4.64 15.39 12.09
C LYS A 111 5.65 14.25 12.20
N LYS A 112 6.52 14.33 13.21
CA LYS A 112 7.49 13.26 13.51
C LYS A 112 6.86 12.10 14.28
#